data_AF-A0A8D3BWW9-F1
#
_entry.id   AF-A0A8D3BWW9-F1
#
_cell.length_a   1.000
_cell.length_b   1.000
_cell.length_c   1.000
_cell.angle_alpha   90.00
_cell.angle_beta   90.00
_cell.angle_gamma   90.00
#
_symmetry.space_group_name_H-M   'P 1'
#
loop_
_entity.id
_entity.type
_entity.pdbx_description
1 polymer ?
#
loop_
_entity_poly.entity_id
_entity_poly.type
_entity_poly.pdbx_seq_one_letter_code
_entity_poly.pdbx_strand_id
1 'polypeptide(L)'
;MKNLHFKDFFWNSDLTCTGGYDAIIQYLNDGKRTCKEVEDFMKARASIEEKYAKDLLGLSKKVCGHNEMNTLKRSLDVFKLQTEHVSLSHLQLAQSMREEAKKLEEFREKQREARKKVEQQIDALHKQKSSQFKKTIDSKKTYEQKCRDKEEADQNVNRYTNTNNTKHMEKLYSKAQQAKQNAEEADRLYQQNLSTLGKVRDDWLKEHVKACEMFEKQSVERINFLRNIVWTHLNQLSQQCVTSDELYEEARQSLEQCDVREDIEHFVNLRQTGDKPPAPVAYENFYTGQKPPNGAPPSRLPPPISRRYDLLNGAGRRLRCFPSSNTQTLRGWNSYRAVRPVQCWRFL
;
A
#
# COMPACT_ATOMS: atom_id res chain seq x y z
N MET A 1 -26.16 23.42 0.40
CA MET A 1 -25.82 22.73 -0.86
C MET A 1 -26.82 21.59 -1.04
N LYS A 2 -27.29 21.31 -2.26
CA LYS A 2 -28.16 20.15 -2.49
C LYS A 2 -27.33 18.87 -2.31
N ASN A 3 -27.82 17.91 -1.53
CA ASN A 3 -27.20 16.58 -1.45
C ASN A 3 -27.45 15.87 -2.78
N LEU A 4 -26.37 15.48 -3.46
CA LEU A 4 -26.43 14.76 -4.73
C LEU A 4 -26.27 13.27 -4.43
N HIS A 5 -27.24 12.45 -4.84
CA HIS A 5 -27.21 11.01 -4.62
C HIS A 5 -27.22 10.22 -5.91
N PHE A 6 -26.56 9.06 -5.93
CA PHE A 6 -26.55 8.17 -7.11
C PHE A 6 -27.97 7.82 -7.58
N LYS A 7 -28.87 7.54 -6.63
CA LYS A 7 -30.27 7.18 -6.93
C LYS A 7 -31.07 8.31 -7.58
N ASP A 8 -30.62 9.56 -7.53
CA ASP A 8 -31.36 10.71 -8.05
C ASP A 8 -30.90 11.09 -9.47
N PHE A 9 -29.67 10.73 -9.87
CA PHE A 9 -29.04 11.26 -11.07
C PHE A 9 -28.57 10.19 -12.08
N PHE A 10 -28.52 8.91 -11.71
CA PHE A 10 -28.08 7.83 -12.61
C PHE A 10 -29.28 7.07 -13.20
N TRP A 11 -30.15 7.82 -13.88
CA TRP A 11 -31.29 7.31 -14.63
C TRP A 11 -31.06 7.41 -16.14
N ASN A 12 -31.81 6.62 -16.92
CA ASN A 12 -31.84 6.71 -18.38
C ASN A 12 -33.30 6.92 -18.84
N SER A 13 -33.49 7.68 -19.92
CA SER A 13 -34.83 7.92 -20.50
C SER A 13 -35.40 6.71 -21.24
N ASP A 14 -34.55 5.87 -21.83
CA ASP A 14 -34.94 4.61 -22.46
C ASP A 14 -35.00 3.48 -21.42
N LEU A 15 -36.12 2.76 -21.40
CA LEU A 15 -36.35 1.63 -20.50
C LEU A 15 -35.30 0.53 -20.63
N THR A 16 -34.71 0.33 -21.81
CA THR A 16 -33.71 -0.71 -22.07
C THR A 16 -32.27 -0.24 -21.82
N CYS A 17 -32.04 1.06 -21.65
CA CYS A 17 -30.70 1.61 -21.48
C CYS A 17 -30.17 1.41 -20.04
N THR A 18 -28.89 1.07 -19.94
CA THR A 18 -28.16 0.82 -18.69
C THR A 18 -27.07 1.85 -18.39
N GLY A 19 -26.92 2.90 -19.19
CA GLY A 19 -25.79 3.85 -19.13
C GLY A 19 -25.50 4.42 -17.73
N GLY A 20 -26.51 4.87 -17.00
CA GLY A 20 -26.33 5.30 -15.60
C GLY A 20 -25.76 4.22 -14.67
N TYR A 21 -26.23 2.98 -14.78
CA TYR A 21 -25.66 1.85 -14.02
C TYR A 21 -24.23 1.56 -14.46
N ASP A 22 -23.98 1.49 -15.77
CA ASP A 22 -22.65 1.19 -16.32
C ASP A 22 -21.60 2.22 -15.87
N ALA A 23 -21.98 3.51 -15.81
CA ALA A 23 -21.13 4.58 -15.29
C ALA A 23 -20.77 4.39 -13.81
N ILE A 24 -21.72 3.99 -12.96
CA ILE A 24 -21.46 3.70 -11.54
C ILE A 24 -20.53 2.49 -11.41
N ILE A 25 -20.79 1.40 -12.15
CA ILE A 25 -19.96 0.20 -12.11
C ILE A 25 -18.52 0.49 -12.55
N GLN A 26 -18.35 1.29 -13.61
CA GLN A 26 -17.03 1.73 -14.05
C GLN A 26 -16.30 2.49 -12.93
N TYR A 27 -16.96 3.48 -12.30
CA TYR A 27 -16.40 4.24 -11.18
C TYR A 27 -15.97 3.35 -10.00
N LEU A 28 -16.76 2.34 -9.63
CA LEU A 28 -16.43 1.39 -8.57
C LEU A 28 -15.25 0.48 -8.93
N ASN A 29 -15.15 0.07 -10.19
CA ASN A 29 -14.05 -0.76 -10.69
C ASN A 29 -12.74 0.04 -10.73
N ASP A 30 -12.78 1.29 -11.14
CA ASP A 30 -11.62 2.19 -11.07
C ASP A 30 -11.21 2.42 -9.61
N GLY A 31 -12.18 2.62 -8.71
CA GLY A 31 -11.91 2.71 -7.28
C GLY A 31 -11.22 1.48 -6.71
N LYS A 32 -11.62 0.27 -7.14
CA LYS A 32 -10.95 -1.00 -6.78
C LYS A 32 -9.51 -1.04 -7.29
N ARG A 33 -9.27 -0.58 -8.53
CA ARG A 33 -7.94 -0.52 -9.14
C ARG A 33 -7.02 0.39 -8.34
N THR A 34 -7.49 1.59 -7.97
CA THR A 34 -6.74 2.51 -7.11
C THR A 34 -6.37 1.87 -5.77
N CYS A 35 -7.26 1.11 -5.13
CA CYS A 35 -6.90 0.38 -3.90
C CYS A 35 -5.76 -0.62 -4.12
N LYS A 36 -5.71 -1.30 -5.26
CA LYS A 36 -4.62 -2.23 -5.60
C LYS A 36 -3.30 -1.49 -5.85
N GLU A 37 -3.34 -0.37 -6.56
CA GLU A 37 -2.16 0.46 -6.81
C GLU A 37 -1.55 1.00 -5.50
N VAL A 38 -2.39 1.48 -4.57
CA VAL A 38 -1.94 1.95 -3.25
C VAL A 38 -1.38 0.80 -2.40
N GLU A 39 -2.03 -0.36 -2.41
CA GLU A 39 -1.51 -1.57 -1.73
C GLU A 39 -0.12 -1.94 -2.26
N ASP A 40 0.04 -2.03 -3.58
CA ASP A 40 1.31 -2.40 -4.21
C ASP A 40 2.41 -1.38 -3.91
N PHE A 41 2.06 -0.09 -3.90
CA PHE A 41 2.97 0.97 -3.49
C PHE A 41 3.44 0.79 -2.04
N MET A 42 2.52 0.52 -1.10
CA MET A 42 2.87 0.29 0.31
C MET A 42 3.73 -0.97 0.48
N LYS A 43 3.44 -2.06 -0.24
CA LYS A 43 4.23 -3.31 -0.22
C LYS A 43 5.64 -3.08 -0.78
N ALA A 44 5.78 -2.26 -1.83
CA ALA A 44 7.08 -1.88 -2.38
C ALA A 44 7.87 -1.01 -1.39
N ARG A 45 7.23 -0.01 -0.78
CA ARG A 45 7.82 0.85 0.26
C ARG A 45 8.31 0.03 1.46
N ALA A 46 7.52 -0.96 1.91
CA ALA A 46 7.90 -1.87 2.99
C ALA A 46 9.13 -2.72 2.65
N SER A 47 9.23 -3.21 1.41
CA SER A 47 10.37 -4.01 0.96
C SER A 47 11.67 -3.19 0.89
N ILE A 48 11.58 -1.91 0.50
CA ILE A 48 12.72 -0.98 0.54
C ILE A 48 13.18 -0.77 1.98
N GLU A 49 12.24 -0.54 2.90
CA GLU A 49 12.53 -0.33 4.32
C GLU A 49 13.19 -1.56 4.95
N GLU A 50 12.67 -2.76 4.66
CA GLU A 50 13.22 -4.01 5.16
C GLU A 50 14.66 -4.24 4.66
N LYS A 51 14.94 -3.90 3.39
CA LYS A 51 16.29 -4.00 2.85
C LYS A 51 17.24 -3.07 3.60
N TYR A 52 16.84 -1.81 3.81
CA TYR A 52 17.64 -0.84 4.57
C TYR A 52 17.92 -1.34 5.99
N ALA A 53 16.89 -1.84 6.68
CA ALA A 53 17.02 -2.42 8.02
C ALA A 53 18.02 -3.58 8.05
N LYS A 54 17.93 -4.52 7.11
CA LYS A 54 18.85 -5.67 7.03
C LYS A 54 20.30 -5.26 6.73
N ASP A 55 20.49 -4.29 5.84
CA ASP A 55 21.81 -3.76 5.53
C ASP A 55 22.45 -3.09 6.76
N LEU A 56 21.65 -2.33 7.54
CA LEU A 56 22.09 -1.77 8.82
C LEU A 56 22.39 -2.84 9.87
N LEU A 57 21.58 -3.90 9.98
CA LEU A 57 21.85 -5.02 10.89
C LEU A 57 23.16 -5.74 10.54
N GLY A 58 23.46 -5.86 9.25
CA GLY A 58 24.73 -6.39 8.79
C GLY A 58 25.91 -5.47 9.16
N LEU A 59 25.70 -4.15 9.10
CA LEU A 59 26.69 -3.15 9.49
C LEU A 59 26.98 -3.16 10.99
N SER A 60 25.96 -3.24 11.85
CA SER A 60 26.13 -3.22 13.31
C SER A 60 26.98 -4.39 13.83
N LYS A 61 27.01 -5.51 13.10
CA LYS A 61 27.82 -6.68 13.43
C LYS A 61 29.30 -6.54 13.05
N LYS A 62 29.66 -5.58 12.20
CA LYS A 62 31.07 -5.36 11.82
C LYS A 62 31.89 -4.85 12.99
N VAL A 63 33.17 -5.16 12.99
CA VAL A 63 34.10 -4.67 14.00
C VAL A 63 34.30 -3.16 13.81
N CYS A 64 34.14 -2.40 14.89
CA CYS A 64 34.42 -0.97 14.98
C CYS A 64 35.10 -0.73 16.32
N GLY A 65 36.30 -0.15 16.32
CA GLY A 65 37.07 0.11 17.56
C GLY A 65 37.70 -1.13 18.21
N HIS A 66 38.18 -2.13 17.46
CA HIS A 66 38.73 -3.37 18.03
C HIS A 66 39.85 -3.14 19.05
N ASN A 67 40.74 -2.21 18.76
CA ASN A 67 41.93 -1.92 19.56
C ASN A 67 41.70 -0.76 20.54
N GLU A 68 40.55 -0.11 20.49
CA GLU A 68 40.22 0.97 21.42
C GLU A 68 39.97 0.39 22.82
N MET A 69 40.21 1.21 23.84
CA MET A 69 40.18 0.80 25.23
C MET A 69 39.28 1.71 26.06
N ASN A 70 38.95 1.24 27.26
CA ASN A 70 38.26 1.99 28.31
C ASN A 70 37.04 2.83 27.85
N THR A 71 37.02 4.15 28.07
CA THR A 71 35.83 4.99 27.88
C THR A 71 35.46 5.14 26.40
N LEU A 72 36.44 5.38 25.51
CA LEU A 72 36.19 5.45 24.07
C LEU A 72 35.67 4.13 23.51
N LYS A 73 36.20 2.99 23.99
CA LYS A 73 35.70 1.68 23.59
C LYS A 73 34.24 1.48 23.96
N ARG A 74 33.85 1.86 25.18
CA ARG A 74 32.47 1.79 25.66
C ARG A 74 31.54 2.60 24.75
N SER A 75 31.92 3.82 24.39
CA SER A 75 31.07 4.68 23.54
C SER A 75 30.98 4.19 22.10
N LEU A 76 32.03 3.59 21.55
CA LEU A 76 31.97 2.92 20.26
C LEU A 76 31.06 1.67 20.28
N ASP A 77 31.01 0.94 21.40
CA ASP A 77 30.09 -0.18 21.58
C ASP A 77 28.63 0.29 21.66
N VAL A 78 28.35 1.40 22.36
CA VAL A 78 27.01 2.01 22.38
C VAL A 78 26.62 2.50 20.99
N PHE A 79 27.51 3.16 20.25
CA PHE A 79 27.24 3.57 18.87
C PHE A 79 26.81 2.40 17.96
N LYS A 80 27.51 1.26 18.08
CA LYS A 80 27.15 0.03 17.37
C LYS A 80 25.80 -0.52 17.82
N LEU A 81 25.53 -0.54 19.13
CA LEU A 81 24.28 -1.01 19.69
C LEU A 81 23.10 -0.16 19.19
N GLN A 82 23.23 1.16 19.19
CA GLN A 82 22.17 2.03 18.67
C GLN A 82 21.97 1.88 17.16
N THR A 83 23.04 1.61 16.40
CA THR A 83 22.90 1.24 14.98
C THR A 83 22.08 -0.04 14.80
N GLU A 84 22.26 -1.03 15.66
CA GLU A 84 21.44 -2.25 15.68
C GLU A 84 19.98 -1.95 16.04
N HIS A 85 19.73 -1.14 17.06
CA HIS A 85 18.37 -0.75 17.45
C HIS A 85 17.65 0.04 16.36
N VAL A 86 18.34 0.96 15.68
CA VAL A 86 17.79 1.68 14.50
C VAL A 86 17.40 0.66 13.44
N SER A 87 18.28 -0.29 13.12
CA SER A 87 17.95 -1.40 12.20
C SER A 87 16.68 -2.15 12.62
N LEU A 88 16.57 -2.57 13.88
CA LEU A 88 15.43 -3.34 14.38
C LEU A 88 14.14 -2.53 14.31
N SER A 89 14.16 -1.23 14.64
CA SER A 89 12.99 -0.36 14.52
C SER A 89 12.52 -0.21 13.06
N HIS A 90 13.44 -0.05 12.10
CA HIS A 90 13.09 -0.02 10.67
C HIS A 90 12.53 -1.37 10.18
N LEU A 91 13.01 -2.50 10.72
CA LEU A 91 12.45 -3.81 10.41
C LEU A 91 11.02 -3.95 10.92
N GLN A 92 10.74 -3.47 12.13
CA GLN A 92 9.39 -3.43 12.70
C GLN A 92 8.47 -2.51 11.88
N LEU A 93 8.94 -1.32 11.49
CA LEU A 93 8.19 -0.42 10.62
C LEU A 93 7.82 -1.11 9.28
N ALA A 94 8.76 -1.82 8.66
CA ALA A 94 8.50 -2.59 7.44
C ALA A 94 7.38 -3.60 7.63
N GLN A 95 7.35 -4.31 8.77
CA GLN A 95 6.27 -5.24 9.11
C GLN A 95 4.93 -4.53 9.29
N SER A 96 4.87 -3.45 10.06
CA SER A 96 3.65 -2.66 10.24
C SER A 96 3.10 -2.09 8.92
N MET A 97 3.97 -1.64 8.01
CA MET A 97 3.56 -1.21 6.66
C MET A 97 2.93 -2.36 5.85
N ARG A 98 3.46 -3.59 5.97
CA ARG A 98 2.87 -4.79 5.32
C ARG A 98 1.50 -5.14 5.91
N GLU A 99 1.33 -4.97 7.22
CA GLU A 99 0.04 -5.17 7.88
C GLU A 99 -1.02 -4.18 7.42
N GLU A 100 -0.68 -2.90 7.30
CA GLU A 100 -1.59 -1.89 6.72
C GLU A 100 -1.94 -2.24 5.26
N ALA A 101 -0.96 -2.60 4.44
CA ALA A 101 -1.23 -3.05 3.07
C ALA A 101 -2.18 -4.27 3.04
N LYS A 102 -2.02 -5.21 3.98
CA LYS A 102 -2.91 -6.37 4.10
C LYS A 102 -4.35 -5.97 4.48
N LYS A 103 -4.53 -5.00 5.39
CA LYS A 103 -5.86 -4.47 5.73
C LYS A 103 -6.56 -3.85 4.51
N LEU A 104 -5.80 -3.17 3.65
CA LEU A 104 -6.33 -2.63 2.38
C LEU A 104 -6.72 -3.73 1.38
N GLU A 105 -5.93 -4.79 1.29
CA GLU A 105 -6.23 -5.97 0.49
C GLU A 105 -7.54 -6.64 0.94
N GLU A 106 -7.68 -6.89 2.24
CA GLU A 106 -8.87 -7.49 2.86
C GLU A 106 -10.12 -6.61 2.65
N PHE A 107 -9.99 -5.29 2.85
CA PHE A 107 -11.06 -4.33 2.57
C PHE A 107 -11.50 -4.38 1.10
N ARG A 108 -10.55 -4.37 0.16
CA ARG A 108 -10.84 -4.40 -1.28
C ARG A 108 -11.58 -5.68 -1.68
N GLU A 109 -11.13 -6.85 -1.21
CA GLU A 109 -11.79 -8.12 -1.55
C GLU A 109 -13.17 -8.24 -0.91
N LYS A 110 -13.33 -7.78 0.34
CA LYS A 110 -14.66 -7.72 0.98
C LYS A 110 -15.65 -6.86 0.19
N GLN A 111 -15.21 -5.68 -0.27
CA GLN A 111 -16.04 -4.79 -1.06
C GLN A 111 -16.41 -5.40 -2.42
N ARG A 112 -15.45 -6.06 -3.09
CA ARG A 112 -15.66 -6.78 -4.35
C ARG A 112 -16.71 -7.89 -4.20
N GLU A 113 -16.59 -8.74 -3.20
CA GLU A 113 -17.52 -9.85 -2.99
C GLU A 113 -18.93 -9.36 -2.64
N ALA A 114 -19.05 -8.31 -1.82
CA ALA A 114 -20.34 -7.69 -1.52
C ALA A 114 -21.00 -7.10 -2.78
N ARG A 115 -20.21 -6.44 -3.64
CA ARG A 115 -20.70 -5.82 -4.87
C ARG A 115 -21.17 -6.83 -5.92
N LYS A 116 -20.41 -7.93 -6.09
CA LYS A 116 -20.69 -8.97 -7.08
C LYS A 116 -22.11 -9.53 -7.01
N LYS A 117 -22.64 -9.71 -5.79
CA LYS A 117 -24.02 -10.22 -5.59
C LYS A 117 -25.08 -9.26 -6.12
N VAL A 118 -24.90 -7.95 -5.89
CA VAL A 118 -25.81 -6.91 -6.34
C VAL A 118 -25.72 -6.74 -7.86
N GLU A 119 -24.51 -6.77 -8.42
CA GLU A 119 -24.29 -6.72 -9.88
C GLU A 119 -25.05 -7.86 -10.59
N GLN A 120 -24.92 -9.10 -10.10
CA GLN A 120 -25.63 -10.26 -10.67
C GLN A 120 -27.16 -10.11 -10.63
N GLN A 121 -27.70 -9.55 -9.54
CA GLN A 121 -29.13 -9.32 -9.40
C GLN A 121 -29.63 -8.24 -10.38
N ILE A 122 -28.91 -7.12 -10.49
CA ILE A 122 -29.27 -6.03 -11.40
C ILE A 122 -29.13 -6.47 -12.86
N ASP A 123 -28.10 -7.23 -13.21
CA ASP A 123 -27.92 -7.78 -14.57
C ASP A 123 -29.07 -8.71 -14.96
N ALA A 124 -29.54 -9.54 -14.03
CA ALA A 124 -30.70 -10.40 -14.26
C ALA A 124 -31.98 -9.57 -14.50
N LEU A 125 -32.20 -8.51 -13.70
CA LEU A 125 -33.33 -7.60 -13.87
C LEU A 125 -33.25 -6.82 -15.18
N HIS A 126 -32.08 -6.37 -15.60
CA HIS A 126 -31.87 -5.72 -16.91
C HIS A 126 -32.23 -6.66 -18.06
N LYS A 127 -31.80 -7.92 -18.01
CA LYS A 127 -32.16 -8.93 -19.02
C LYS A 127 -33.66 -9.22 -19.05
N GLN A 128 -34.27 -9.39 -17.87
CA GLN A 128 -35.72 -9.62 -17.76
C GLN A 128 -36.52 -8.44 -18.31
N LYS A 129 -36.16 -7.21 -17.90
CA LYS A 129 -36.78 -5.96 -18.37
C LYS A 129 -36.67 -5.82 -19.88
N SER A 130 -35.48 -6.02 -20.45
CA SER A 130 -35.25 -5.91 -21.90
C SER A 130 -36.03 -6.97 -22.69
N SER A 131 -36.02 -8.23 -22.24
CA SER A 131 -36.79 -9.31 -22.85
C SER A 131 -38.30 -9.05 -22.82
N GLN A 132 -38.82 -8.63 -21.67
CA GLN A 132 -40.25 -8.33 -21.52
C GLN A 132 -40.66 -7.10 -22.35
N PHE A 133 -39.81 -6.08 -22.42
CA PHE A 133 -40.04 -4.92 -23.28
C PHE A 133 -40.15 -5.33 -24.74
N LYS A 134 -39.20 -6.13 -25.25
CA LYS A 134 -39.24 -6.65 -26.62
C LYS A 134 -40.53 -7.42 -26.91
N LYS A 135 -40.90 -8.37 -26.04
CA LYS A 135 -42.17 -9.14 -26.16
C LYS A 135 -43.39 -8.22 -26.24
N THR A 136 -43.41 -7.17 -25.42
CA THR A 136 -44.50 -6.20 -25.37
C THR A 136 -44.61 -5.43 -26.69
N ILE A 137 -43.48 -4.92 -27.21
CA ILE A 137 -43.44 -4.22 -28.49
C ILE A 137 -43.83 -5.13 -29.67
N ASP A 138 -43.39 -6.40 -29.66
CA ASP A 138 -43.75 -7.36 -30.70
C ASP A 138 -45.26 -7.71 -30.65
N SER A 139 -45.84 -7.84 -29.45
CA SER A 139 -47.30 -8.02 -29.29
C SER A 139 -48.11 -6.78 -29.70
N LYS A 140 -47.59 -5.57 -29.45
CA LYS A 140 -48.19 -4.31 -29.95
C LYS A 140 -48.29 -4.32 -31.47
N LYS A 141 -47.18 -4.61 -32.16
CA LYS A 141 -47.13 -4.68 -33.62
C LYS A 141 -48.09 -5.74 -34.18
N THR A 142 -48.17 -6.88 -33.51
CA THR A 142 -49.10 -7.97 -33.86
C THR A 142 -50.56 -7.52 -33.73
N TYR A 143 -50.92 -6.90 -32.60
CA TYR A 143 -52.24 -6.34 -32.38
C TYR A 143 -52.61 -5.30 -33.45
N GLU A 144 -51.72 -4.34 -33.72
CA GLU A 144 -51.92 -3.32 -34.77
C GLU A 144 -52.14 -3.95 -36.15
N GLN A 145 -51.43 -5.03 -36.47
CA GLN A 145 -51.64 -5.77 -37.72
C GLN A 145 -53.01 -6.46 -37.74
N LYS A 146 -53.42 -7.11 -36.65
CA LYS A 146 -54.73 -7.78 -36.57
C LYS A 146 -55.90 -6.80 -36.63
N CYS A 147 -55.74 -5.59 -36.11
CA CYS A 147 -56.72 -4.52 -36.31
C CYS A 147 -56.86 -4.13 -37.79
N ARG A 148 -55.74 -3.97 -38.51
CA ARG A 148 -55.77 -3.70 -39.95
C ARG A 148 -56.41 -4.85 -40.75
N ASP A 149 -56.08 -6.10 -40.44
CA ASP A 149 -56.66 -7.29 -41.08
C ASP A 149 -58.20 -7.32 -40.89
N LYS A 150 -58.67 -6.95 -39.69
CA LYS A 150 -60.11 -6.85 -39.38
C LYS A 150 -60.78 -5.74 -40.19
N GLU A 151 -60.21 -4.53 -40.20
CA GLU A 151 -60.74 -3.40 -40.98
C GLU A 151 -60.86 -3.75 -42.47
N GLU A 152 -59.86 -4.44 -43.03
CA GLU A 152 -59.89 -4.90 -44.41
C GLU A 152 -61.00 -5.94 -44.64
N ALA A 153 -61.17 -6.90 -43.72
CA ALA A 153 -62.23 -7.89 -43.81
C ALA A 153 -63.63 -7.27 -43.74
N ASP A 154 -63.84 -6.30 -42.84
CA ASP A 154 -65.09 -5.56 -42.70
C ASP A 154 -65.38 -4.71 -43.95
N GLN A 155 -64.37 -4.04 -44.52
CA GLN A 155 -64.50 -3.31 -45.79
C GLN A 155 -64.87 -4.25 -46.95
N ASN A 156 -64.29 -5.44 -47.01
CA ASN A 156 -64.64 -6.42 -48.04
C ASN A 156 -66.09 -6.89 -47.89
N VAL A 157 -66.58 -7.16 -46.68
CA VAL A 157 -68.01 -7.46 -46.46
C VAL A 157 -68.91 -6.32 -46.97
N ASN A 158 -68.56 -5.07 -46.67
CA ASN A 158 -69.32 -3.88 -47.09
C ASN A 158 -69.31 -3.64 -48.62
N ARG A 159 -68.25 -4.06 -49.33
CA ARG A 159 -68.17 -3.92 -50.79
C ARG A 159 -69.04 -4.94 -51.54
N TYR A 160 -69.24 -6.13 -50.97
CA TYR A 160 -69.98 -7.22 -51.61
C TYR A 160 -71.40 -7.40 -51.06
N THR A 161 -71.89 -6.48 -50.22
CA THR A 161 -73.22 -6.58 -49.57
C THR A 161 -74.39 -6.53 -50.56
N ASN A 162 -74.19 -5.92 -51.74
CA ASN A 162 -75.20 -5.81 -52.80
C ASN A 162 -75.13 -6.95 -53.85
N THR A 163 -74.35 -8.01 -53.60
CA THR A 163 -74.20 -9.16 -54.51
C THR A 163 -75.15 -10.31 -54.18
N ASN A 164 -75.82 -10.87 -55.18
CA ASN A 164 -76.80 -11.97 -55.02
C ASN A 164 -76.19 -13.37 -54.78
N ASN A 165 -74.91 -13.47 -54.41
CA ASN A 165 -74.22 -14.75 -54.17
C ASN A 165 -74.12 -15.06 -52.67
N THR A 166 -75.12 -15.77 -52.15
CA THR A 166 -75.30 -16.08 -50.73
C THR A 166 -74.13 -16.88 -50.13
N LYS A 167 -73.58 -17.86 -50.87
CA LYS A 167 -72.41 -18.66 -50.42
C LYS A 167 -71.14 -17.82 -50.28
N HIS A 168 -70.94 -16.85 -51.19
CA HIS A 168 -69.77 -15.97 -51.13
C HIS A 168 -69.88 -14.99 -49.95
N MET A 169 -71.08 -14.46 -49.72
CA MET A 169 -71.41 -13.62 -48.56
C MET A 169 -71.13 -14.33 -47.23
N GLU A 170 -71.61 -15.57 -47.03
CA GLU A 170 -71.32 -16.35 -45.80
C GLU A 170 -69.82 -16.49 -45.54
N LYS A 171 -69.02 -16.76 -46.58
CA LYS A 171 -67.57 -16.89 -46.47
C LYS A 171 -66.90 -15.58 -46.04
N LEU A 172 -67.36 -14.44 -46.56
CA LEU A 172 -66.84 -13.12 -46.18
C LEU A 172 -67.21 -12.77 -44.73
N TYR A 173 -68.45 -13.04 -44.29
CA TYR A 173 -68.86 -12.87 -42.90
C TYR A 173 -68.06 -13.75 -41.94
N SER A 174 -67.84 -15.02 -42.29
CA SER A 174 -66.99 -15.93 -41.50
C SER A 174 -65.55 -15.41 -41.37
N LYS A 175 -64.97 -14.91 -42.48
CA LYS A 175 -63.62 -14.33 -42.47
C LYS A 175 -63.54 -13.06 -41.62
N ALA A 176 -64.52 -12.17 -41.70
CA ALA A 176 -64.60 -10.95 -40.89
C ALA A 176 -64.74 -11.28 -39.39
N GLN A 177 -65.60 -12.26 -39.06
CA GLN A 177 -65.76 -12.73 -37.68
C GLN A 177 -64.47 -13.35 -37.13
N GLN A 178 -63.74 -14.14 -37.93
CA GLN A 178 -62.44 -14.69 -37.52
C GLN A 178 -61.39 -13.59 -37.34
N ALA A 179 -61.32 -12.62 -38.25
CA ALA A 179 -60.39 -11.49 -38.14
C ALA A 179 -60.68 -10.66 -36.88
N LYS A 180 -61.95 -10.46 -36.53
CA LYS A 180 -62.38 -9.82 -35.28
C LYS A 180 -61.91 -10.61 -34.05
N GLN A 181 -62.15 -11.92 -33.99
CA GLN A 181 -61.70 -12.76 -32.88
C GLN A 181 -60.16 -12.74 -32.71
N ASN A 182 -59.42 -12.82 -33.81
CA ASN A 182 -57.96 -12.76 -33.80
C ASN A 182 -57.44 -11.40 -33.29
N ALA A 183 -58.13 -10.30 -33.63
CA ALA A 183 -57.79 -8.96 -33.12
C ALA A 183 -58.07 -8.84 -31.62
N GLU A 184 -59.20 -9.37 -31.15
CA GLU A 184 -59.55 -9.40 -29.71
C GLU A 184 -58.58 -10.27 -28.89
N GLU A 185 -58.11 -11.39 -29.43
CA GLU A 185 -57.09 -12.23 -28.78
C GLU A 185 -55.73 -11.52 -28.72
N ALA A 186 -55.30 -10.89 -29.83
CA ALA A 186 -54.07 -10.11 -29.87
C ALA A 186 -54.10 -8.90 -28.91
N ASP A 187 -55.25 -8.25 -28.76
CA ASP A 187 -55.47 -7.16 -27.80
C ASP A 187 -55.28 -7.64 -26.36
N ARG A 188 -55.95 -8.74 -25.99
CA ARG A 188 -55.81 -9.35 -24.66
C ARG A 188 -54.36 -9.71 -24.35
N LEU A 189 -53.64 -10.30 -25.31
CA LEU A 189 -52.23 -10.64 -25.14
C LEU A 189 -51.35 -9.39 -24.98
N TYR A 190 -51.59 -8.34 -25.77
CA TYR A 190 -50.86 -7.08 -25.66
C TYR A 190 -51.10 -6.41 -24.30
N GLN A 191 -52.35 -6.34 -23.83
CA GLN A 191 -52.70 -5.82 -22.51
C GLN A 191 -52.04 -6.63 -21.37
N GLN A 192 -52.02 -7.96 -21.48
CA GLN A 192 -51.34 -8.83 -20.53
C GLN A 192 -49.82 -8.56 -20.49
N ASN A 193 -49.19 -8.40 -21.66
CA ASN A 193 -47.76 -8.10 -21.76
C ASN A 193 -47.42 -6.72 -21.20
N LEU A 194 -48.27 -5.71 -21.43
CA LEU A 194 -48.13 -4.38 -20.83
C LEU A 194 -48.21 -4.42 -19.30
N SER A 195 -49.20 -5.15 -18.75
CA SER A 195 -49.34 -5.33 -17.30
C SER A 195 -48.10 -6.01 -16.70
N THR A 196 -47.59 -7.04 -17.37
CA THR A 196 -46.37 -7.75 -16.95
C THR A 196 -45.14 -6.85 -17.03
N LEU A 197 -45.00 -6.06 -18.10
CA LEU A 197 -43.91 -5.09 -18.26
C LEU A 197 -43.95 -4.03 -17.15
N GLY A 198 -45.13 -3.54 -16.79
CA GLY A 198 -45.30 -2.59 -15.68
C GLY A 198 -44.75 -3.13 -14.37
N LYS A 199 -45.09 -4.38 -14.02
CA LYS A 199 -44.56 -5.07 -12.83
C LYS A 199 -43.04 -5.19 -12.86
N VAL A 200 -42.49 -5.70 -13.97
CA VAL A 200 -41.03 -5.87 -14.14
C VAL A 200 -40.30 -4.52 -14.04
N ARG A 201 -40.88 -3.45 -14.59
CA ARG A 201 -40.33 -2.09 -14.47
C ARG A 201 -40.32 -1.62 -13.02
N ASP A 202 -41.44 -1.76 -12.31
CA ASP A 202 -41.57 -1.27 -10.94
C ASP A 202 -40.63 -2.04 -9.98
N ASP A 203 -40.45 -3.34 -10.20
CA ASP A 203 -39.48 -4.15 -9.46
C ASP A 203 -38.04 -3.70 -9.77
N TRP A 204 -37.71 -3.48 -11.04
CA TRP A 204 -36.39 -2.94 -11.42
C TRP A 204 -36.13 -1.56 -10.82
N LEU A 205 -37.11 -0.64 -10.83
CA LEU A 205 -36.96 0.69 -10.25
C LEU A 205 -36.60 0.62 -8.76
N LYS A 206 -37.30 -0.23 -8.00
CA LYS A 206 -37.04 -0.44 -6.57
C LYS A 206 -35.64 -0.98 -6.32
N GLU A 207 -35.22 -1.99 -7.07
CA GLU A 207 -33.90 -2.61 -6.89
C GLU A 207 -32.76 -1.70 -7.38
N HIS A 208 -32.99 -0.91 -8.43
CA HIS A 208 -32.02 0.08 -8.93
C HIS A 208 -31.71 1.15 -7.89
N VAL A 209 -32.73 1.68 -7.20
CA VAL A 209 -32.53 2.66 -6.11
C VAL A 209 -31.70 2.04 -4.98
N LYS A 210 -32.05 0.83 -4.54
CA LYS A 210 -31.30 0.12 -3.48
C LYS A 210 -29.84 -0.12 -3.89
N ALA A 211 -29.61 -0.52 -5.14
CA ALA A 211 -28.27 -0.72 -5.68
C ALA A 211 -27.47 0.58 -5.68
N CYS A 212 -28.06 1.69 -6.14
CA CYS A 212 -27.43 3.01 -6.13
C CYS A 212 -27.01 3.45 -4.71
N GLU A 213 -27.89 3.29 -3.72
CA GLU A 213 -27.59 3.62 -2.32
C GLU A 213 -26.44 2.77 -1.77
N MET A 214 -26.43 1.47 -2.08
CA MET A 214 -25.36 0.56 -1.67
C MET A 214 -24.02 0.92 -2.34
N PHE A 215 -24.02 1.23 -3.64
CA PHE A 215 -22.82 1.61 -4.40
C PHE A 215 -22.26 2.96 -3.95
N GLU A 216 -23.12 3.92 -3.65
CA GLU A 216 -22.72 5.20 -3.08
C GLU A 216 -22.09 4.99 -1.70
N LYS A 217 -22.72 4.20 -0.83
CA LYS A 217 -22.16 3.84 0.49
C LYS A 217 -20.78 3.19 0.35
N GLN A 218 -20.61 2.23 -0.56
CA GLN A 218 -19.31 1.62 -0.83
C GLN A 218 -18.27 2.65 -1.28
N SER A 219 -18.67 3.63 -2.08
CA SER A 219 -17.79 4.70 -2.56
C SER A 219 -17.32 5.60 -1.42
N VAL A 220 -18.24 5.98 -0.53
CA VAL A 220 -17.94 6.77 0.68
C VAL A 220 -17.01 6.01 1.61
N GLU A 221 -17.30 4.73 1.87
CA GLU A 221 -16.46 3.86 2.71
C GLU A 221 -15.05 3.74 2.13
N ARG A 222 -14.91 3.52 0.81
CA ARG A 222 -13.63 3.44 0.12
C ARG A 222 -12.80 4.71 0.29
N ILE A 223 -13.40 5.88 0.06
CA ILE A 223 -12.69 7.16 0.16
C ILE A 223 -12.19 7.37 1.58
N ASN A 224 -13.03 7.14 2.59
CA ASN A 224 -12.63 7.27 3.99
C ASN A 224 -11.54 6.26 4.37
N PHE A 225 -11.68 5.00 3.95
CA PHE A 225 -10.70 3.95 4.25
C PHE A 225 -9.33 4.27 3.64
N LEU A 226 -9.29 4.63 2.35
CA LEU A 226 -8.04 5.02 1.68
C LEU A 226 -7.39 6.24 2.33
N ARG A 227 -8.17 7.28 2.64
CA ARG A 227 -7.64 8.46 3.35
C ARG A 227 -7.00 8.05 4.69
N ASN A 228 -7.71 7.25 5.47
CA ASN A 228 -7.26 6.87 6.81
C ASN A 228 -6.03 5.97 6.76
N ILE A 229 -5.95 5.02 5.81
CA ILE A 229 -4.81 4.12 5.75
C ILE A 229 -3.53 4.84 5.31
N VAL A 230 -3.64 5.77 4.36
CA VAL A 230 -2.51 6.62 3.94
C VAL A 230 -2.09 7.52 5.09
N TRP A 231 -3.04 8.09 5.84
CA TRP A 231 -2.74 8.87 7.04
C TRP A 231 -1.97 8.08 8.09
N THR A 232 -2.45 6.87 8.42
CA THR A 232 -1.76 5.97 9.36
C THR A 232 -0.34 5.63 8.88
N HIS A 233 -0.18 5.33 7.59
CA HIS A 233 1.12 5.07 7.00
C HIS A 233 2.09 6.25 7.18
N LEU A 234 1.64 7.48 6.93
CA LEU A 234 2.47 8.69 7.11
C LEU A 234 2.82 8.93 8.60
N ASN A 235 1.90 8.63 9.51
CA ASN A 235 2.17 8.72 10.95
C ASN A 235 3.23 7.70 11.40
N GLN A 236 3.19 6.47 10.87
CA GLN A 236 4.22 5.46 11.15
C GLN A 236 5.60 5.92 10.68
N LEU A 237 5.70 6.52 9.49
CA LEU A 237 6.95 7.10 8.99
C LEU A 237 7.45 8.25 9.89
N SER A 238 6.54 9.12 10.32
CA SER A 238 6.88 10.24 11.21
C SER A 238 7.37 9.76 12.57
N GLN A 239 6.73 8.74 13.14
CA GLN A 239 7.13 8.12 14.40
C GLN A 239 8.53 7.51 14.29
N GLN A 240 8.86 6.88 13.15
CA GLN A 240 10.19 6.30 12.95
C GLN A 240 11.31 7.35 12.96
N CYS A 241 11.05 8.56 12.46
CA CYS A 241 12.01 9.65 12.54
C CYS A 241 12.29 10.04 14.00
N VAL A 242 11.26 10.08 14.84
CA VAL A 242 11.39 10.39 16.28
C VAL A 242 12.17 9.29 16.98
N THR A 243 11.81 8.02 16.77
CA THR A 243 12.52 6.88 17.36
C THR A 243 13.99 6.86 16.95
N SER A 244 14.30 7.17 15.70
CA SER A 244 15.70 7.23 15.23
C SER A 244 16.48 8.36 15.90
N ASP A 245 15.87 9.53 16.08
CA ASP A 245 16.50 10.68 16.75
C ASP A 245 16.85 10.38 18.21
N GLU A 246 15.94 9.72 18.94
CA GLU A 246 16.16 9.29 20.32
C GLU A 246 17.36 8.33 20.43
N LEU A 247 17.44 7.33 19.53
CA LEU A 247 18.56 6.37 19.52
C LEU A 247 19.90 7.04 19.17
N TYR A 248 19.90 8.04 18.29
CA TYR A 248 21.11 8.82 17.99
C TYR A 248 21.53 9.70 19.16
N GLU A 249 20.59 10.21 19.93
CA GLU A 249 20.88 10.98 21.13
C GLU A 249 21.53 10.13 22.22
N GLU A 250 21.08 8.88 22.42
CA GLU A 250 21.73 7.95 23.36
C GLU A 250 23.21 7.69 23.00
N ALA A 251 23.53 7.57 21.70
CA ALA A 251 24.91 7.43 21.25
C ALA A 251 25.74 8.71 21.52
N ARG A 252 25.16 9.91 21.33
CA ARG A 252 25.83 11.18 21.65
C ARG A 252 26.10 11.32 23.14
N GLN A 253 25.13 11.01 23.99
CA GLN A 253 25.30 11.02 25.45
C GLN A 253 26.40 10.07 25.91
N SER A 254 26.54 8.90 25.28
CA SER A 254 27.66 8.01 25.59
C SER A 254 29.01 8.62 25.15
N LEU A 255 29.08 9.34 24.04
CA LEU A 255 30.31 10.01 23.61
C LEU A 255 30.71 11.16 24.53
N GLU A 256 29.75 11.84 25.16
CA GLU A 256 30.03 12.86 26.18
C GLU A 256 30.69 12.29 27.45
N GLN A 257 30.56 10.97 27.67
CA GLN A 257 31.20 10.26 28.79
C GLN A 257 32.64 9.79 28.46
N CYS A 258 33.14 10.03 27.25
CA CYS A 258 34.54 9.73 26.91
C CYS A 258 35.50 10.65 27.69
N ASP A 259 36.40 10.05 28.47
CA ASP A 259 37.47 10.78 29.16
C ASP A 259 38.83 10.41 28.57
N VAL A 260 39.39 11.34 27.80
CA VAL A 260 40.68 11.17 27.13
C VAL A 260 41.81 10.93 28.14
N ARG A 261 41.78 11.58 29.30
CA ARG A 261 42.81 11.41 30.32
C ARG A 261 42.72 10.03 30.94
N GLU A 262 41.51 9.59 31.29
CA GLU A 262 41.27 8.24 31.84
C GLU A 262 41.75 7.16 30.86
N ASP A 263 41.50 7.33 29.56
CA ASP A 263 41.92 6.37 28.54
C ASP A 263 43.44 6.30 28.37
N ILE A 264 44.14 7.45 28.39
CA ILE A 264 45.61 7.50 28.33
C ILE A 264 46.23 6.90 29.59
N GLU A 265 45.72 7.25 30.77
CA GLU A 265 46.18 6.67 32.03
C GLU A 265 45.95 5.16 32.05
N HIS A 266 44.79 4.69 31.59
CA HIS A 266 44.49 3.27 31.44
C HIS A 266 45.49 2.56 30.52
N PHE A 267 45.82 3.16 29.37
CA PHE A 267 46.80 2.58 28.44
C PHE A 267 48.21 2.49 29.06
N VAL A 268 48.71 3.58 29.67
CA VAL A 268 50.03 3.60 30.31
C VAL A 268 50.11 2.55 31.41
N ASN A 269 49.10 2.49 32.29
CA ASN A 269 49.06 1.51 33.37
C ASN A 269 49.10 0.07 32.85
N LEU A 270 48.47 -0.20 31.71
CA LEU A 270 48.37 -1.53 31.12
C LEU A 270 49.60 -1.93 30.27
N ARG A 271 50.33 -0.96 29.69
CA ARG A 271 51.39 -1.20 28.69
C ARG A 271 52.77 -0.65 29.07
N GLN A 272 52.93 -0.03 30.24
CA GLN A 272 54.23 0.47 30.71
C GLN A 272 55.29 -0.64 30.73
N THR A 273 56.50 -0.31 30.27
CA THR A 273 57.63 -1.24 30.16
C THR A 273 58.75 -0.96 31.16
N GLY A 274 58.56 0.02 32.03
CA GLY A 274 59.52 0.49 33.02
C GLY A 274 59.37 1.98 33.26
N ASP A 275 59.71 2.41 34.47
CA ASP A 275 59.67 3.79 34.95
C ASP A 275 61.05 4.47 34.92
N LYS A 276 62.09 3.71 34.57
CA LYS A 276 63.49 4.17 34.53
C LYS A 276 64.07 4.02 33.14
N PRO A 277 64.75 5.05 32.61
CA PRO A 277 65.48 4.94 31.35
C PRO A 277 66.65 3.94 31.48
N PRO A 278 67.13 3.35 30.36
CA PRO A 278 68.32 2.52 30.37
C PRO A 278 69.52 3.23 30.98
N ALA A 279 70.25 2.54 31.86
CA ALA A 279 71.45 3.09 32.47
C ALA A 279 72.57 3.29 31.42
N PRO A 280 73.43 4.32 31.55
CA PRO A 280 74.59 4.49 30.69
C PRO A 280 75.49 3.25 30.71
N VAL A 281 76.00 2.85 29.54
CA VAL A 281 76.95 1.74 29.43
C VAL A 281 78.32 2.21 29.91
N ALA A 282 78.79 1.62 31.01
CA ALA A 282 80.13 1.88 31.53
C ALA A 282 81.19 1.03 30.81
N TYR A 283 82.39 1.58 30.61
CA TYR A 283 83.53 0.83 30.07
C TYR A 283 84.02 -0.20 31.10
N GLU A 284 84.13 -1.47 30.68
CA GLU A 284 84.70 -2.55 31.48
C GLU A 284 86.00 -3.02 30.84
N ASN A 285 87.11 -2.95 31.59
CA ASN A 285 88.40 -3.41 31.11
C ASN A 285 88.58 -4.91 31.38
N PHE A 286 88.83 -5.67 30.32
CA PHE A 286 88.96 -7.14 30.37
C PHE A 286 90.10 -7.64 31.27
N TYR A 287 91.18 -6.89 31.41
CA TYR A 287 92.41 -7.34 32.08
C TYR A 287 92.50 -6.92 33.55
N THR A 288 91.85 -5.84 33.97
CA THR A 288 91.94 -5.34 35.35
C THR A 288 90.80 -5.78 36.26
N GLY A 289 89.78 -6.47 35.74
CA GLY A 289 88.67 -7.03 36.53
C GLY A 289 87.83 -6.00 37.30
N GLN A 290 88.00 -4.70 37.05
CA GLN A 290 87.26 -3.66 37.74
C GLN A 290 85.83 -3.58 37.20
N LYS A 291 84.86 -4.06 37.99
CA LYS A 291 83.44 -3.82 37.73
C LYS A 291 83.08 -2.39 38.19
N PRO A 292 82.30 -1.65 37.39
CA PRO A 292 81.84 -0.32 37.79
C PRO A 292 80.95 -0.41 39.04
N PRO A 293 80.99 0.59 39.94
CA PRO A 293 80.31 0.53 41.23
C PRO A 293 78.77 0.46 41.15
N ASN A 294 78.18 0.65 39.97
CA ASN A 294 76.73 0.59 39.71
C ASN A 294 76.38 -0.31 38.50
N GLY A 295 77.08 -1.44 38.32
CA GLY A 295 76.76 -2.40 37.26
C GLY A 295 75.36 -3.03 37.44
N ALA A 296 74.50 -2.89 36.43
CA ALA A 296 73.19 -3.54 36.39
C ALA A 296 73.33 -5.08 36.45
N PRO A 297 72.32 -5.83 36.96
CA PRO A 297 72.36 -7.28 36.97
C PRO A 297 72.50 -7.84 35.54
N PRO A 298 73.03 -9.06 35.35
CA PRO A 298 73.17 -9.65 34.03
C PRO A 298 71.82 -9.64 33.31
N SER A 299 71.81 -9.08 32.10
CA SER A 299 70.63 -8.99 31.24
C SER A 299 69.98 -10.37 31.13
N ARG A 300 68.81 -10.55 31.75
CA ARG A 300 67.91 -11.62 31.32
C ARG A 300 67.58 -11.28 29.87
N LEU A 301 68.05 -12.11 28.94
CA LEU A 301 67.59 -12.03 27.56
C LEU A 301 66.06 -11.96 27.60
N PRO A 302 65.43 -10.99 26.91
CA PRO A 302 63.98 -10.99 26.82
C PRO A 302 63.56 -12.35 26.23
N PRO A 303 62.47 -12.97 26.74
CA PRO A 303 61.94 -14.15 26.10
C PRO A 303 61.73 -13.84 24.60
N PRO A 304 61.98 -14.79 23.70
CA PRO A 304 61.86 -14.54 22.28
C PRO A 304 60.46 -13.97 22.02
N ILE A 305 60.41 -12.83 21.34
CA ILE A 305 59.16 -12.23 20.89
C ILE A 305 58.50 -13.29 20.01
N SER A 306 57.53 -14.02 20.55
CA SER A 306 56.54 -14.72 19.72
C SER A 306 55.79 -13.61 18.99
N ARG A 307 56.29 -13.25 17.81
CA ARG A 307 55.50 -12.56 16.80
C ARG A 307 54.36 -13.50 16.45
N ARG A 308 53.28 -13.49 17.22
CA ARG A 308 51.96 -13.80 16.66
C ARG A 308 51.61 -12.62 15.76
N TYR A 309 52.19 -12.63 14.57
CA TYR A 309 51.44 -12.20 13.42
C TYR A 309 50.33 -13.24 13.29
N ASP A 310 49.14 -12.91 13.78
CA ASP A 310 47.94 -13.56 13.28
C ASP A 310 47.80 -13.13 11.83
N LEU A 311 48.46 -13.90 10.95
CA LEU A 311 48.14 -14.01 9.55
C LEU A 311 46.73 -14.60 9.48
N LEU A 312 45.73 -13.73 9.44
CA LEU A 312 44.39 -14.10 9.01
C LEU A 312 44.08 -13.41 7.68
N ASN A 313 43.98 -14.29 6.68
CA ASN A 313 43.63 -14.05 5.28
C ASN A 313 42.59 -12.93 5.09
N GLY A 314 42.96 -11.94 4.29
CA GLY A 314 42.05 -10.96 3.69
C GLY A 314 42.71 -10.38 2.45
N ALA A 315 42.15 -10.69 1.29
CA ALA A 315 42.67 -10.39 -0.04
C ALA A 315 43.18 -8.95 -0.21
N GLY A 316 44.32 -8.83 -0.90
CA GLY A 316 45.05 -7.58 -1.07
C GLY A 316 44.25 -6.48 -1.75
N ARG A 317 44.43 -5.25 -1.24
CA ARG A 317 44.40 -4.01 -2.03
C ARG A 317 45.48 -3.08 -1.47
N ARG A 318 46.41 -2.69 -2.34
CA ARG A 318 47.45 -1.68 -2.07
C ARG A 318 46.80 -0.36 -1.65
N LEU A 319 47.08 0.11 -0.44
CA LEU A 319 46.89 1.51 -0.07
C LEU A 319 48.15 2.29 -0.47
N ARG A 320 47.99 3.20 -1.43
CA ARG A 320 48.95 4.26 -1.72
C ARG A 320 48.92 5.26 -0.57
N CYS A 321 50.07 5.61 -0.04
CA CYS A 321 50.23 6.77 0.84
C CYS A 321 49.85 8.03 0.06
N PHE A 322 48.91 8.81 0.58
CA PHE A 322 48.76 10.22 0.23
C PHE A 322 49.44 11.09 1.30
N PRO A 323 50.02 12.24 0.93
CA PRO A 323 50.71 13.09 1.89
C PRO A 323 49.72 13.83 2.79
N SER A 324 50.17 14.01 4.03
CA SER A 324 49.69 14.95 5.04
C SER A 324 49.20 16.29 4.45
N SER A 325 47.98 16.67 4.81
CA SER A 325 47.52 18.05 4.68
C SER A 325 46.78 18.48 5.94
N ASN A 326 47.42 19.42 6.64
CA ASN A 326 46.89 20.47 7.51
C ASN A 326 45.97 20.09 8.68
N THR A 327 46.54 20.25 9.87
CA THR A 327 45.90 20.80 11.06
C THR A 327 45.01 21.99 10.71
N GLN A 328 43.70 21.82 10.87
CA GLN A 328 42.79 22.93 11.15
C GLN A 328 42.13 22.71 12.51
N THR A 329 42.37 23.72 13.33
CA THR A 329 41.83 24.03 14.65
C THR A 329 40.34 23.74 14.81
N LEU A 330 40.02 23.04 15.90
CA LEU A 330 38.72 23.03 16.58
C LEU A 330 38.28 24.45 16.94
N ARG A 331 37.43 25.07 16.11
CA ARG A 331 36.49 26.12 16.54
C ARG A 331 35.22 26.00 15.71
N GLY A 332 34.09 25.76 16.37
CA GLY A 332 32.77 25.98 15.77
C GLY A 332 31.78 24.82 15.82
N TRP A 333 31.58 24.18 16.99
CA TRP A 333 30.33 23.44 17.25
C TRP A 333 29.48 24.27 18.21
N ASN A 334 28.93 25.36 17.70
CA ASN A 334 27.90 26.14 18.36
C ASN A 334 26.92 26.64 17.30
N SER A 335 26.20 25.71 16.68
CA SER A 335 24.93 26.01 15.98
C SER A 335 24.13 24.74 15.68
N TYR A 336 23.67 24.05 16.73
CA TYR A 336 22.41 23.30 16.67
C TYR A 336 21.58 23.68 17.90
N ARG A 337 21.23 24.96 17.98
CA ARG A 337 20.16 25.43 18.86
C ARG A 337 18.85 25.16 18.15
N ALA A 338 18.10 24.18 18.66
CA ALA A 338 16.67 24.00 18.47
C ALA A 338 16.16 23.98 17.01
N VAL A 339 16.21 22.81 16.37
CA VAL A 339 15.05 22.45 15.55
C VAL A 339 13.93 22.18 16.55
N ARG A 340 12.97 23.10 16.59
CA ARG A 340 11.79 23.04 17.46
C ARG A 340 11.17 21.64 17.39
N PRO A 341 10.62 21.11 18.50
CA PRO A 341 9.77 19.93 18.41
C PRO A 341 8.67 20.25 17.41
N VAL A 342 8.54 19.40 16.39
CA VAL A 342 7.47 19.52 15.40
C VAL A 342 6.16 19.52 16.18
N GLN A 343 5.50 20.67 16.22
CA GLN A 343 4.12 20.82 16.66
C GLN A 343 3.23 20.07 15.68
N CYS A 344 3.20 18.74 15.75
CA CYS A 344 2.28 17.89 14.99
C CYS A 344 1.45 17.00 15.92
N TRP A 345 1.15 17.44 17.15
CA TRP A 345 0.18 16.72 17.98
C TRP A 345 -0.65 17.70 18.80
N ARG A 346 -1.59 18.35 18.13
CA ARG A 346 -2.81 18.90 18.75
C ARG A 346 -3.95 18.82 17.74
N PHE A 347 -4.50 17.64 17.56
CA PHE A 347 -5.94 17.44 17.32
C PHE A 347 -6.29 16.05 17.84
N LEU A 348 -6.85 16.02 19.06
CA LEU A 348 -7.69 14.94 19.56
C LEU A 348 -9.02 14.94 18.79
#